data_AF-A0A2E0VF72-F1
#
_entry.id   AF-A0A2E0VF72-F1
#
_cell.length_a   1.000
_cell.length_b   1.000
_cell.length_c   1.000
_cell.angle_alpha   90.00
_cell.angle_beta   90.00
_cell.angle_gamma   90.00
#
_symmetry.space_group_name_H-M   'P 1'
#
loop_
_entity.id
_entity.type
_entity.pdbx_description
1 polymer ?
#
loop_
_entity_poly.entity_id
_entity_poly.type
_entity_poly.pdbx_seq_one_letter_code
_entity_poly.pdbx_strand_id
1 'polypeptide(L)'
;PIEAAQQIVEGYRDGPMIEHRGTMAFYRAGQDLVRIPEPARFVDGESYYATLFHELVHSTGHSKRLDRGLDRDPKPFGSPDYSKEELVAEMGGAFLAAAAGIGAQTVEQSAAYIDGWKRKLAGDKKLVVSAAAGGQKAADHIKGTTIEPS
;
A
#
# COMPACT_ATOMS: atom_id res chain seq x y z
N PRO A 1 -10.96 14.36 -2.03
CA PRO A 1 -10.03 13.20 -2.11
C PRO A 1 -8.60 13.51 -1.66
N ILE A 2 -7.96 14.51 -2.27
CA ILE A 2 -6.55 14.88 -1.99
C ILE A 2 -6.30 15.24 -0.52
N GLU A 3 -7.17 16.05 0.08
CA GLU A 3 -7.06 16.43 1.50
C GLU A 3 -7.19 15.22 2.44
N ALA A 4 -8.13 14.32 2.18
CA ALA A 4 -8.27 13.08 2.94
C ALA A 4 -7.04 12.18 2.79
N ALA A 5 -6.46 12.10 1.59
CA ALA A 5 -5.23 11.34 1.36
C ALA A 5 -4.06 11.92 2.13
N GLN A 6 -3.92 13.25 2.13
CA GLN A 6 -2.91 13.96 2.91
C GLN A 6 -3.06 13.67 4.41
N GLN A 7 -4.28 13.74 4.95
CA GLN A 7 -4.56 13.44 6.36
C GLN A 7 -4.19 12.00 6.73
N ILE A 8 -4.42 11.03 5.85
CA ILE A 8 -3.97 9.64 6.06
C ILE A 8 -2.45 9.56 6.15
N VAL A 9 -1.72 10.23 5.24
CA VAL A 9 -0.25 10.24 5.24
C VAL A 9 0.29 10.92 6.50
N GLU A 10 -0.23 12.10 6.85
CA GLU A 10 0.18 12.85 8.04
C GLU A 10 -0.18 12.14 9.35
N GLY A 11 -1.25 11.33 9.34
CA GLY A 11 -1.69 10.52 10.48
C GLY A 11 -0.85 9.27 10.73
N TYR A 12 0.03 8.87 9.80
CA TYR A 12 0.84 7.66 9.91
C TYR A 12 2.01 7.84 10.90
N ARG A 13 1.73 7.61 12.19
CA ARG A 13 2.59 8.00 13.33
C ARG A 13 4.02 7.44 13.32
N ASP A 14 4.19 6.18 12.91
CA ASP A 14 5.47 5.48 12.84
C ASP A 14 5.91 5.21 11.39
N GLY A 15 5.42 6.05 10.48
CA GLY A 15 5.73 5.97 9.06
C GLY A 15 7.21 6.24 8.74
N PRO A 16 7.67 5.76 7.58
CA PRO A 16 9.02 6.03 7.08
C PRO A 16 9.18 7.52 6.76
N MET A 17 10.44 7.96 6.63
CA MET A 17 10.70 9.27 6.00
C MET A 17 10.20 9.23 4.55
N ILE A 18 9.60 10.33 4.07
CA ILE A 18 9.23 10.51 2.67
C ILE A 18 10.19 11.53 2.04
N GLU A 19 10.92 11.12 1.01
CA GLU A 19 11.84 11.97 0.26
C GLU A 19 11.36 12.13 -1.19
N HIS A 20 11.07 13.37 -1.59
CA HIS A 20 10.77 13.72 -2.97
C HIS A 20 12.07 13.87 -3.77
N ARG A 21 12.46 12.83 -4.51
CA ARG A 21 13.71 12.82 -5.28
C ARG A 21 13.68 11.80 -6.41
N GLY A 22 14.29 12.16 -7.54
CA GLY A 22 14.51 11.24 -8.65
C GLY A 22 13.26 11.00 -9.49
N THR A 23 13.22 9.87 -10.18
CA THR A 23 12.22 9.54 -11.22
C THR A 23 11.38 8.30 -10.92
N MET A 24 11.69 7.58 -9.84
CA MET A 24 11.04 6.32 -9.49
C MET A 24 10.57 6.39 -8.04
N ALA A 25 9.40 5.80 -7.79
CA ALA A 25 8.90 5.55 -6.45
C ALA A 25 9.41 4.20 -5.96
N PHE A 26 9.81 4.12 -4.70
CA PHE A 26 10.15 2.86 -4.02
C PHE A 26 10.29 3.07 -2.50
N TYR A 27 9.98 2.02 -1.75
CA TYR A 27 10.37 1.87 -0.36
C TYR A 27 11.74 1.20 -0.22
N ARG A 28 12.66 1.84 0.50
CA ARG A 28 14.00 1.30 0.82
C ARG A 28 14.03 0.79 2.26
N ALA A 29 13.76 -0.51 2.42
CA ALA A 29 13.63 -1.15 3.73
C ALA A 29 14.81 -0.92 4.69
N GLY A 30 16.05 -1.09 4.21
CA GLY A 30 17.24 -0.93 5.06
C GLY A 30 17.48 0.48 5.60
N GLN A 31 16.74 1.49 5.12
CA GLN A 31 16.82 2.87 5.62
C GLN A 31 15.49 3.42 6.10
N ASP A 32 14.43 2.59 6.09
CA ASP A 32 13.09 3.02 6.50
C ASP A 32 12.65 4.32 5.79
N LEU A 33 12.81 4.35 4.46
CA LEU A 33 12.65 5.54 3.61
C LEU A 33 11.78 5.22 2.40
N VAL A 34 10.74 6.02 2.17
CA VAL A 34 10.05 6.09 0.88
C VAL A 34 10.70 7.19 0.05
N ARG A 35 11.14 6.83 -1.15
CA ARG A 35 11.50 7.81 -2.18
C ARG A 35 10.38 7.87 -3.21
N ILE A 36 9.98 9.06 -3.61
CA ILE A 36 8.94 9.28 -4.62
C ILE A 36 9.31 10.48 -5.50
N PRO A 37 8.92 10.55 -6.79
CA PRO A 37 9.11 11.76 -7.57
C PRO A 37 8.33 12.96 -7.00
N GLU A 38 8.75 14.17 -7.38
CA GLU A 38 8.00 15.39 -7.06
C GLU A 38 6.55 15.30 -7.55
N PRO A 39 5.54 15.79 -6.80
CA PRO A 39 4.13 15.66 -7.17
C PRO A 39 3.81 16.23 -8.56
N ALA A 40 4.51 17.30 -8.97
CA ALA A 40 4.37 17.92 -10.29
C ALA A 40 4.77 17.00 -11.47
N ARG A 41 5.36 15.83 -11.20
CA ARG A 41 5.71 14.83 -12.22
C ARG A 41 4.63 13.78 -12.44
N PHE A 42 3.60 13.77 -11.61
CA PHE A 42 2.43 12.91 -11.77
C PHE A 42 1.38 13.62 -12.62
N VAL A 43 0.51 12.83 -13.25
CA VAL A 43 -0.57 13.37 -14.10
C VAL A 43 -1.58 14.17 -13.29
N ASP A 44 -1.81 13.77 -12.03
CA ASP A 44 -2.67 14.43 -11.06
C ASP A 44 -2.28 14.02 -9.62
N GLY A 45 -2.92 14.66 -8.64
CA GLY A 45 -2.71 14.36 -7.23
C GLY A 45 -3.19 12.96 -6.82
N GLU A 46 -4.22 12.43 -7.49
CA GLU A 46 -4.75 11.09 -7.20
C GLU A 46 -3.72 10.01 -7.53
N SER A 47 -3.07 10.13 -8.68
CA SER A 47 -1.99 9.25 -9.12
C SER A 47 -0.78 9.35 -8.19
N TYR A 48 -0.44 10.56 -7.72
CA TYR A 48 0.61 10.75 -6.72
C TYR A 48 0.31 9.99 -5.43
N TYR A 49 -0.88 10.17 -4.85
CA TYR A 49 -1.24 9.51 -3.60
C TYR A 49 -1.44 8.00 -3.75
N ALA A 50 -1.95 7.52 -4.90
CA ALA A 50 -2.04 6.10 -5.19
C ALA A 50 -0.65 5.43 -5.18
N THR A 51 0.33 6.05 -5.86
CA THR A 51 1.73 5.58 -5.82
C THR A 51 2.34 5.70 -4.44
N LEU A 52 2.12 6.81 -3.72
CA LEU A 52 2.63 6.97 -2.37
C LEU A 52 2.07 5.91 -1.40
N PHE A 53 0.76 5.64 -1.47
CA PHE A 53 0.13 4.63 -0.62
C PHE A 53 0.69 3.23 -0.86
N HIS A 54 0.97 2.87 -2.11
CA HIS A 54 1.65 1.60 -2.44
C HIS A 54 2.98 1.49 -1.67
N GLU A 55 3.84 2.52 -1.76
CA GLU A 55 5.15 2.51 -1.09
C GLU A 55 5.04 2.57 0.45
N LEU A 56 4.06 3.30 0.98
CA LEU A 56 3.79 3.32 2.41
C LEU A 56 3.31 1.95 2.90
N VAL A 57 2.57 1.18 2.10
CA VAL A 57 2.19 -0.19 2.49
C VAL A 57 3.39 -1.10 2.55
N HIS A 58 4.33 -1.02 1.60
CA HIS A 58 5.61 -1.72 1.73
C HIS A 58 6.32 -1.36 3.04
N SER A 59 6.30 -0.08 3.43
CA SER A 59 6.93 0.34 4.68
C SER A 59 6.42 -0.44 5.88
N THR A 60 5.13 -0.76 5.97
CA THR A 60 4.57 -1.52 7.09
C THR A 60 5.20 -2.91 7.26
N GLY A 61 5.87 -3.45 6.23
CA GLY A 61 6.61 -4.72 6.30
C GLY A 61 7.94 -4.65 7.06
N HIS A 62 8.40 -3.45 7.46
CA HIS A 62 9.59 -3.29 8.32
C HIS A 62 9.36 -3.93 9.70
N SER A 63 10.42 -4.48 10.28
CA SER A 63 10.49 -5.02 11.64
C SER A 63 9.99 -4.13 12.78
N LYS A 64 9.89 -2.80 12.59
CA LYS A 64 9.34 -1.87 13.59
C LYS A 64 7.80 -1.78 13.56
N ARG A 65 7.17 -2.36 12.55
CA ARG A 65 5.73 -2.24 12.25
C ARG A 65 5.06 -3.62 12.24
N LEU A 66 4.60 -4.10 11.07
CA LEU A 66 3.93 -5.39 10.94
C LEU A 66 4.90 -6.57 10.71
N ASP A 67 6.20 -6.27 10.71
CA ASP A 67 7.30 -7.25 10.68
C ASP A 67 7.12 -8.38 9.65
N ARG A 68 6.96 -8.00 8.37
CA ARG A 68 6.94 -8.96 7.25
C ARG A 68 8.34 -9.32 6.76
N GLY A 69 9.39 -8.86 7.45
CA GLY A 69 10.77 -9.26 7.22
C GLY A 69 11.52 -8.51 6.11
N LEU A 70 10.96 -7.42 5.57
CA LEU A 70 11.55 -6.74 4.39
C LEU A 70 12.94 -6.15 4.63
N ASP A 71 13.23 -5.72 5.85
CA ASP A 71 14.52 -5.13 6.24
C ASP A 71 15.57 -6.16 6.69
N ARG A 72 15.14 -7.41 6.97
CA ARG A 72 16.01 -8.47 7.52
C ARG A 72 16.32 -9.57 6.52
N ASP A 73 15.33 -9.96 5.71
CA ASP A 73 15.43 -11.03 4.71
C ASP A 73 14.76 -10.59 3.40
N PRO A 74 15.36 -9.61 2.68
CA PRO A 74 14.78 -9.10 1.45
C PRO A 74 14.71 -10.19 0.39
N LYS A 75 13.49 -10.44 -0.11
CA LYS A 75 13.24 -11.49 -1.10
C LYS A 75 13.69 -11.03 -2.49
N PRO A 76 14.29 -11.92 -3.30
CA PRO A 76 14.71 -11.57 -4.65
C PRO A 76 13.55 -11.08 -5.50
N PHE A 77 13.80 -10.05 -6.32
CA PHE A 77 12.84 -9.57 -7.32
C PHE A 77 12.36 -10.72 -8.20
N GLY A 78 11.05 -10.81 -8.41
CA GLY A 78 10.42 -11.87 -9.20
C GLY A 78 10.25 -13.22 -8.47
N SER A 79 10.68 -13.34 -7.21
CA SER A 79 10.38 -14.55 -6.42
C SER A 79 8.89 -14.61 -6.03
N PRO A 80 8.35 -15.80 -5.67
CA PRO A 80 6.97 -15.92 -5.19
C PRO A 80 6.68 -15.07 -3.95
N ASP A 81 7.63 -15.00 -3.00
CA ASP A 81 7.46 -14.20 -1.79
C ASP A 81 7.48 -12.69 -2.09
N TYR A 82 8.37 -12.25 -3.00
CA TYR A 82 8.37 -10.88 -3.51
C TYR A 82 7.04 -10.54 -4.18
N SER A 83 6.54 -11.43 -5.05
CA SER A 83 5.26 -11.24 -5.75
C SER A 83 4.07 -11.17 -4.78
N LYS A 84 4.13 -11.90 -3.66
CA LYS A 84 3.13 -11.83 -2.59
C LYS A 84 3.17 -10.47 -1.88
N GLU A 85 4.35 -9.93 -1.61
CA GLU A 85 4.51 -8.62 -0.97
C GLU A 85 4.03 -7.48 -1.88
N GLU A 86 4.33 -7.52 -3.18
CA GLU A 86 3.77 -6.58 -4.16
C GLU A 86 2.24 -6.63 -4.17
N LEU A 87 1.65 -7.83 -4.07
CA LEU A 87 0.19 -7.95 -4.01
C LEU A 87 -0.39 -7.37 -2.71
N VAL A 88 0.33 -7.49 -1.59
CA VAL A 88 -0.02 -6.81 -0.32
C VAL A 88 0.03 -5.29 -0.50
N ALA A 89 1.07 -4.76 -1.15
CA ALA A 89 1.24 -3.33 -1.44
C ALA A 89 0.13 -2.78 -2.33
N GLU A 90 -0.18 -3.46 -3.43
CA GLU A 90 -1.26 -3.09 -4.35
C GLU A 90 -2.63 -3.09 -3.65
N MET A 91 -2.94 -4.11 -2.86
CA MET A 91 -4.24 -4.20 -2.16
C MET A 91 -4.35 -3.17 -1.05
N GLY A 92 -3.32 -3.03 -0.22
CA GLY A 92 -3.30 -2.01 0.84
C GLY A 92 -3.38 -0.59 0.27
N GLY A 93 -2.64 -0.33 -0.82
CA GLY A 93 -2.65 0.96 -1.50
C GLY A 93 -4.03 1.30 -2.05
N ALA A 94 -4.70 0.31 -2.66
CA ALA A 94 -6.08 0.45 -3.11
C ALA A 94 -7.06 0.70 -1.95
N PHE A 95 -6.90 0.05 -0.80
CA PHE A 95 -7.74 0.30 0.38
C PHE A 95 -7.56 1.71 0.95
N LEU A 96 -6.32 2.22 0.98
CA LEU A 96 -6.04 3.60 1.39
C LEU A 96 -6.57 4.62 0.39
N ALA A 97 -6.41 4.38 -0.91
CA ALA A 97 -6.98 5.19 -1.97
C ALA A 97 -8.51 5.27 -1.84
N ALA A 98 -9.18 4.13 -1.67
CA ALA A 98 -10.61 4.07 -1.45
C ALA A 98 -11.04 4.82 -0.18
N ALA A 99 -10.30 4.68 0.93
CA ALA A 99 -10.55 5.42 2.16
C ALA A 99 -10.38 6.95 2.00
N ALA A 100 -9.47 7.39 1.13
CA ALA A 100 -9.29 8.79 0.77
C ALA A 100 -10.31 9.30 -0.26
N GLY A 101 -11.17 8.43 -0.82
CA GLY A 101 -12.07 8.75 -1.93
C GLY A 101 -11.36 8.92 -3.27
N ILE A 102 -10.16 8.36 -3.43
CA ILE A 102 -9.43 8.27 -4.69
C ILE A 102 -9.89 6.99 -5.41
N GLY A 103 -10.47 7.12 -6.61
CA GLY A 103 -10.82 5.98 -7.45
C GLY A 103 -12.00 5.09 -7.00
N ALA A 104 -12.96 5.60 -6.22
CA ALA A 104 -14.23 4.91 -5.97
C ALA A 104 -15.41 5.86 -6.22
N GLN A 105 -15.92 5.93 -7.45
CA GLN A 105 -17.13 6.70 -7.73
C GLN A 105 -18.42 5.96 -7.31
N THR A 106 -18.40 4.64 -7.07
CA THR A 106 -19.58 3.89 -6.59
C THR A 106 -19.21 2.57 -5.87
N VAL A 107 -20.19 2.02 -5.11
CA VAL A 107 -20.16 0.65 -4.55
C VAL A 107 -19.96 -0.41 -5.65
N GLU A 108 -20.46 -0.16 -6.87
CA GLU A 108 -20.27 -1.03 -8.04
C GLU A 108 -18.84 -1.06 -8.54
N GLN A 109 -18.10 0.06 -8.46
CA GLN A 109 -16.68 0.05 -8.79
C GLN A 109 -15.88 -0.75 -7.77
N SER A 110 -16.20 -0.65 -6.47
CA SER A 110 -15.59 -1.51 -5.43
C SER A 110 -15.87 -3.00 -5.69
N ALA A 111 -17.09 -3.35 -6.11
CA ALA A 111 -17.44 -4.71 -6.54
C ALA A 111 -16.69 -5.13 -7.81
N ALA A 112 -16.49 -4.22 -8.78
CA ALA A 112 -15.71 -4.46 -10.00
C ALA A 112 -14.19 -4.60 -9.72
N TYR A 113 -13.64 -3.89 -8.73
CA TYR A 113 -12.28 -4.10 -8.23
C TYR A 113 -12.14 -5.48 -7.59
N ILE A 114 -13.09 -5.86 -6.73
CA ILE A 114 -13.16 -7.19 -6.12
C ILE A 114 -13.35 -8.28 -7.21
N ASP A 115 -14.17 -8.05 -8.24
CA ASP A 115 -14.41 -8.98 -9.33
C ASP A 115 -13.22 -9.07 -10.31
N GLY A 116 -12.51 -7.97 -10.53
CA GLY A 116 -11.24 -7.93 -11.24
C GLY A 116 -10.18 -8.74 -10.51
N TRP A 117 -10.15 -8.64 -9.17
CA TRP A 117 -9.36 -9.53 -8.34
C TRP A 117 -9.88 -10.96 -8.40
N LYS A 118 -11.19 -11.23 -8.43
CA LYS A 118 -11.75 -12.61 -8.60
C LYS A 118 -11.32 -13.27 -9.91
N ARG A 119 -11.12 -12.50 -10.98
CA ARG A 119 -10.54 -13.00 -12.23
C ARG A 119 -9.03 -13.26 -12.12
N LYS A 120 -8.26 -12.38 -11.46
CA LYS A 120 -6.82 -12.61 -11.17
C LYS A 120 -6.59 -13.75 -10.16
N LEU A 121 -7.55 -13.96 -9.26
CA LEU A 121 -7.67 -15.00 -8.22
C LEU A 121 -7.78 -16.43 -8.76
N ALA A 122 -8.03 -16.62 -10.06
CA ALA A 122 -8.19 -17.94 -10.65
C ALA A 122 -6.90 -18.80 -10.61
N GLY A 123 -5.72 -18.17 -10.44
CA GLY A 123 -4.42 -18.86 -10.38
C GLY A 123 -4.01 -19.41 -9.00
N ASP A 124 -4.34 -18.69 -7.91
CA ASP A 124 -4.12 -19.15 -6.51
C ASP A 124 -5.00 -18.33 -5.54
N LYS A 125 -6.18 -18.87 -5.22
CA LYS A 125 -7.16 -18.20 -4.35
C LYS A 125 -6.63 -17.94 -2.93
N LYS A 126 -5.74 -18.79 -2.42
CA LYS A 126 -5.21 -18.66 -1.06
C LYS A 126 -4.21 -17.52 -0.97
N LEU A 127 -3.35 -17.38 -1.97
CA LEU A 127 -2.35 -16.32 -2.01
C LEU A 127 -2.99 -14.93 -2.01
N VAL A 128 -4.02 -14.71 -2.83
CA VAL A 128 -4.71 -13.42 -2.89
C VAL A 128 -5.50 -13.15 -1.61
N VAL A 129 -6.22 -14.13 -1.04
CA VAL A 129 -6.91 -13.91 0.25
C VAL A 129 -5.92 -13.55 1.35
N SER A 130 -4.76 -14.23 1.38
CA SER A 130 -3.67 -13.89 2.31
C SER A 130 -3.11 -12.49 2.05
N ALA A 131 -2.95 -12.09 0.80
CA ALA A 131 -2.43 -10.77 0.44
C ALA A 131 -3.43 -9.66 0.78
N ALA A 132 -4.73 -9.88 0.53
CA ALA A 132 -5.80 -8.95 0.90
C ALA A 132 -5.85 -8.75 2.42
N ALA A 133 -5.74 -9.83 3.19
CA ALA A 133 -5.66 -9.74 4.65
C ALA A 133 -4.40 -8.97 5.10
N GLY A 134 -3.26 -9.17 4.43
CA GLY A 134 -2.04 -8.41 4.68
C GLY A 134 -2.17 -6.92 4.34
N GLY A 135 -2.75 -6.61 3.18
CA GLY A 135 -2.99 -5.25 2.71
C GLY A 135 -3.98 -4.50 3.60
N GLN A 136 -5.03 -5.18 4.09
CA GLN A 136 -5.98 -4.60 5.04
C GLN A 136 -5.30 -4.25 6.36
N LYS A 137 -4.51 -5.17 6.93
CA LYS A 137 -3.72 -4.90 8.15
C LYS A 137 -2.77 -3.71 7.97
N ALA A 138 -2.11 -3.63 6.82
CA ALA A 138 -1.21 -2.51 6.51
C ALA A 138 -1.97 -1.18 6.39
N ALA A 139 -3.10 -1.16 5.68
CA ALA A 139 -3.93 0.03 5.56
C ALA A 139 -4.49 0.48 6.91
N ASP A 140 -4.93 -0.46 7.76
CA ASP A 140 -5.43 -0.15 9.09
C ASP A 140 -4.35 0.37 10.03
N HIS A 141 -3.13 -0.18 9.95
CA HIS A 141 -1.96 0.33 10.65
C HIS A 141 -1.65 1.78 10.26
N ILE A 142 -1.60 2.07 8.94
CA ILE A 142 -1.31 3.41 8.42
C ILE A 142 -2.36 4.44 8.88
N LYS A 143 -3.64 4.08 8.84
CA LYS A 143 -4.74 4.96 9.31
C LYS A 143 -4.79 5.12 10.84
N GLY A 144 -4.06 4.30 11.60
CA GLY A 144 -4.15 4.26 13.06
C GLY A 144 -5.46 3.65 13.58
N THR A 145 -6.20 2.92 12.75
CA THR A 145 -7.39 2.17 13.16
C THR A 145 -6.95 0.88 13.84
N THR A 146 -6.95 0.87 15.18
CA THR A 146 -6.83 -0.37 15.95
C THR A 146 -8.17 -1.10 15.86
N ILE A 147 -8.20 -2.30 15.27
CA ILE A 147 -9.35 -3.20 15.48
C ILE A 147 -9.26 -3.63 16.94
N GLU A 148 -10.01 -2.95 17.81
CA GLU A 148 -10.31 -3.47 19.15
C GLU A 148 -10.96 -4.84 18.97
N PRO A 149 -10.39 -5.93 19.50
CA PRO A 149 -11.05 -7.21 19.47
C PRO A 149 -12.33 -7.13 20.32
N SER A 150 -13.47 -7.29 19.66
CA SER A 150 -14.78 -7.49 20.28
C SER A 150 -14.82 -8.71 21.19
#